data_AF-A0A938YT67-F1
#
_entry.id   AF-A0A938YT67-F1
#
_cell.length_a   1.000
_cell.length_b   1.000
_cell.length_c   1.000
_cell.angle_alpha   90.00
_cell.angle_beta   90.00
_cell.angle_gamma   90.00
#
_symmetry.space_group_name_H-M   'P 1'
#
loop_
_entity.id
_entity.type
_entity.pdbx_description
1 polymer ?
#
loop_
_entity_poly.entity_id
_entity_poly.type
_entity_poly.pdbx_seq_one_letter_code
_entity_poly.pdbx_strand_id
1 'polypeptide(L)' 'LYFAKDGKRYRSIGCETCCNPIESNADTVEKIVEELRTTKIAERSGRAQDKEQAYMMQKLRHLGYM' A
#
# COMPACT_ATOMS: atom_id res chain seq x y z
N LEU A 1 7.35 7.73 6.27
CA LEU A 1 6.47 7.16 5.22
C LEU A 1 6.79 5.69 5.04
N TYR A 2 7.94 5.34 4.44
CA TYR A 2 8.33 3.93 4.29
C TYR A 2 8.91 3.30 5.54
N PHE A 3 9.63 4.07 6.35
CA PHE A 3 10.06 3.65 7.68
C PHE A 3 8.93 3.77 8.69
N ALA A 4 8.95 2.86 9.65
CA ALA A 4 8.08 2.88 10.81
C ALA A 4 8.22 4.19 11.58
N LYS A 5 7.09 4.83 11.83
CA LYS A 5 6.95 5.94 12.77
C LYS A 5 5.74 5.63 13.64
N ASP A 6 5.91 5.72 14.96
CA ASP A 6 4.87 5.39 15.93
C ASP A 6 4.28 3.96 15.72
N GLY A 7 5.16 3.00 15.38
CA GLY A 7 4.79 1.60 15.15
C GLY A 7 4.07 1.31 13.82
N LYS A 8 4.00 2.30 12.91
CA LYS A 8 3.30 2.16 11.63
C LYS A 8 4.12 2.65 10.45
N ARG A 9 3.97 2.00 9.29
CA ARG A 9 4.61 2.43 8.03
C ARG A 9 3.68 2.26 6.82
N TYR A 10 3.93 3.03 5.78
CA TYR A 10 3.26 2.87 4.49
C TYR A 10 4.09 1.94 3.60
N ARG A 11 3.44 0.93 3.00
CA ARG A 11 4.05 0.05 1.99
C ARG A 11 3.88 0.58 0.57
N SER A 12 2.75 1.23 0.31
CA SER A 12 2.39 1.78 -0.98
C SER A 12 2.00 3.25 -0.85
N ILE A 13 2.36 4.05 -1.85
CA ILE A 13 1.98 5.46 -1.96
C ILE A 13 1.03 5.63 -3.14
N GLY A 14 0.06 6.54 -2.99
CA GLY A 14 -0.98 6.79 -3.97
C GLY A 14 -1.93 7.86 -3.48
N CYS A 15 -3.23 7.65 -3.70
CA CYS A 15 -4.27 8.51 -3.15
C CYS A 15 -4.24 8.46 -1.62
N GLU A 16 -4.14 9.63 -0.99
CA GLU A 16 -4.03 9.81 0.47
C GLU A 16 -5.10 9.05 1.23
N THR A 17 -6.37 9.17 0.83
CA THR A 17 -7.52 8.53 1.50
C THR A 17 -7.62 7.04 1.25
N CYS A 18 -6.86 6.52 0.28
CA CYS A 18 -6.94 5.14 -0.17
C CYS A 18 -5.75 4.29 0.26
N CYS A 19 -4.68 4.92 0.76
CA CYS A 19 -3.49 4.23 1.26
C CYS A 19 -3.52 4.17 2.79
N ASN A 20 -3.61 2.95 3.33
CA ASN A 20 -3.57 2.75 4.78
C ASN A 20 -2.16 2.34 5.24
N PRO A 21 -1.68 2.88 6.37
CA PRO A 21 -0.45 2.39 6.99
C PRO A 21 -0.68 1.00 7.58
N ILE A 22 0.39 0.22 7.64
CA ILE A 22 0.42 -1.08 8.30
C ILE A 22 1.19 -0.98 9.62
N GLU A 23 0.91 -1.87 10.55
CA GLU A 23 1.73 -2.05 11.73
C GLU A 23 3.09 -2.61 11.31
N SER A 24 4.16 -1.94 11.71
CA SER A 24 5.53 -2.35 11.45
C SER A 24 6.50 -1.57 12.34
N ASN A 25 7.57 -2.23 12.78
CA ASN A 25 8.67 -1.64 13.52
C ASN A 25 9.93 -1.46 12.66
N ALA A 26 9.81 -1.57 11.34
CA ALA A 26 10.94 -1.47 10.42
C ALA A 26 11.35 0.00 10.20
N ASP A 27 12.34 0.46 10.97
CA ASP A 27 12.94 1.79 10.94
C ASP A 27 14.17 1.90 10.02
N THR A 28 14.69 0.76 9.53
CA THR A 28 15.83 0.70 8.60
C THR A 28 15.51 -0.11 7.34
N VAL A 29 16.29 0.08 6.28
CA VAL A 29 16.12 -0.65 5.01
C VAL A 29 16.32 -2.16 5.20
N GLU A 30 17.31 -2.56 6.00
CA GLU A 30 17.59 -3.98 6.28
C GLU A 30 16.39 -4.66 6.94
N LYS A 31 15.78 -4.01 7.95
CA LYS A 31 14.57 -4.50 8.62
C LYS A 31 13.37 -4.58 7.67
N ILE A 32 13.23 -3.61 6.75
CA ILE A 32 12.18 -3.67 5.73
C ILE A 32 12.39 -4.87 4.80
N VAL A 33 13.62 -5.12 4.37
CA VAL A 33 13.93 -6.25 3.48
C VAL A 33 13.65 -7.58 4.17
N GLU A 34 13.99 -7.72 5.45
CA GLU A 34 13.68 -8.92 6.24
C GLU A 34 12.17 -9.12 6.42
N GLU A 35 11.42 -8.05 6.72
CA GLU A 35 9.96 -8.09 6.79
C GLU A 35 9.34 -8.49 5.44
N LEU A 36 9.86 -7.97 4.33
CA LEU A 36 9.38 -8.30 2.99
C LEU A 36 9.67 -9.75 2.59
N ARG A 37 10.76 -10.35 3.09
CA ARG A 37 11.08 -11.76 2.85
C ARG A 37 10.13 -12.71 3.57
N THR A 38 9.58 -12.30 4.71
CA THR A 38 8.73 -13.13 5.56
C THR A 38 7.24 -12.88 5.32
N THR A 39 6.87 -11.67 4.88
CA THR A 39 5.47 -11.31 4.62
C THR A 39 4.92 -11.99 3.36
N LYS A 40 3.69 -12.49 3.45
CA LYS A 40 2.92 -13.02 2.30
C LYS A 40 1.96 -11.99 1.71
N ILE A 41 1.91 -10.79 2.30
CA ILE A 41 0.96 -9.75 1.92
C ILE A 41 1.60 -8.90 0.83
N ALA A 42 0.93 -8.74 -0.30
CA ALA A 42 1.41 -7.92 -1.40
C ALA A 42 1.49 -6.43 -0.99
N GLU A 43 2.42 -5.72 -1.62
CA GLU A 43 2.71 -4.30 -1.32
C GLU A 43 1.46 -3.41 -1.40
N ARG A 44 0.59 -3.67 -2.38
CA ARG A 44 -0.64 -2.90 -2.64
C ARG A 44 -1.90 -3.42 -1.94
N SER A 45 -1.83 -4.50 -1.17
CA SER A 45 -3.03 -5.09 -0.52
C SER A 45 -3.75 -4.14 0.45
N GLY A 46 -3.09 -3.09 0.92
CA GLY A 46 -3.68 -2.07 1.79
C GLY A 46 -4.47 -0.97 1.06
N ARG A 47 -4.49 -0.96 -0.28
CA ARG A 47 -5.15 0.07 -1.07
C ARG A 47 -6.63 -0.23 -1.22
N ALA A 48 -7.49 0.67 -0.75
CA ALA A 48 -8.94 0.53 -0.90
C ALA A 48 -9.37 0.44 -2.38
N GLN A 49 -8.68 1.19 -3.25
CA GLN A 49 -8.92 1.21 -4.70
C GLN A 49 -8.67 -0.15 -5.39
N ASP A 50 -7.79 -0.99 -4.84
CA ASP A 50 -7.42 -2.26 -5.47
C ASP A 50 -8.35 -3.42 -5.08
N LYS A 51 -9.33 -3.16 -4.18
CA LYS A 51 -10.38 -4.12 -3.80
C LYS A 51 -11.58 -4.10 -4.76
N GLU A 52 -11.64 -3.12 -5.66
CA GLU A 52 -12.69 -2.99 -6.65
C GLU A 52 -12.61 -4.05 -7.75
N GLN A 53 -13.68 -4.17 -8.54
CA GLN A 53 -13.74 -5.12 -9.64
C GLN A 53 -12.56 -4.95 -10.61
N ALA A 54 -12.11 -6.08 -11.17
CA ALA A 54 -11.21 -6.08 -12.31
C ALA A 54 -11.75 -5.10 -13.38
N TYR A 55 -10.86 -4.29 -13.96
CA TYR A 55 -11.17 -3.25 -14.94
C TYR A 55 -11.89 -1.99 -14.43
N MET A 56 -12.10 -1.81 -13.12
CA MET A 56 -12.69 -0.57 -12.59
C MET A 56 -11.92 0.69 -13.02
N MET A 57 -10.59 0.62 -13.03
CA MET A 57 -9.75 1.73 -13.51
C MET A 57 -9.93 2.04 -14.99
N GLN A 58 -10.20 1.03 -15.81
CA GLN A 58 -10.50 1.23 -17.24
C GLN A 58 -11.88 1.85 -17.42
N LYS A 59 -12.86 1.45 -16.60
CA LYS A 59 -14.21 2.03 -16.58
C LYS A 59 -14.20 3.49 -16.14
N LEU A 60 -13.46 3.83 -15.08
CA LEU A 60 -13.30 5.21 -14.60
C LEU A 60 -12.67 6.11 -15.67
N ARG A 61 -11.67 5.60 -16.40
CA ARG A 61 -11.06 6.31 -17.53
C ARG A 61 -12.04 6.52 -18.69
N HIS A 62 -12.82 5.49 -19.04
CA HIS A 62 -13.85 5.62 -20.08
C HIS A 62 -14.91 6.66 -19.72
N LEU A 63 -15.25 6.78 -18.44
CA LEU A 63 -16.21 7.75 -17.91
C LEU A 63 -15.63 9.17 -17.70
N GLY A 64 -14.33 9.37 -17.95
CA GLY A 64 -13.67 10.68 -17.82
C GLY A 64 -13.37 11.11 -16.39
N TYR A 65 -13.44 10.20 -15.41
CA TYR A 65 -13.09 10.49 -14.00
C TYR A 65 -11.59 10.37 -13.71
N MET A 66 -10.78 10.03 -14.72
CA MET A 66 -9.36 9.75 -14.60
C MET A 66 -8.57 10.31 -15.78
#